data_AF-A0A9X3DJF2-F1
#
_entry.id   AF-A0A9X3DJF2-F1
#
_cell.length_a   1.000
_cell.length_b   1.000
_cell.length_c   1.000
_cell.angle_alpha   90.00
_cell.angle_beta   90.00
_cell.angle_gamma   90.00
#
_symmetry.space_group_name_H-M   'P 1'
#
loop_
_entity.id
_entity.type
_entity.pdbx_description
1 polymer ?
#
loop_
_entity_poly.entity_id
_entity_poly.type
_entity_poly.pdbx_seq_one_letter_code
_entity_poly.pdbx_strand_id
1 'polypeptide(L)'
;MSYDLAIWKRSDRTKTAMLFECYDAIIEENSHTAMEFFNEDEFLNGFEEEFGKRQKGYFGKEIDDCPFLFSTGTGEFGNWVLMHLNSSTQQITSNKIIAMALKHGLMVYDPQRKAVWGNKRPVKKIS
;
A
#
# COMPACT_ATOMS: atom_id res chain seq x y z
N MET A 1 -16.43 2.84 -3.48
CA MET A 1 -15.35 3.07 -4.45
C MET A 1 -14.47 1.83 -4.47
N SER A 2 -14.07 1.34 -5.65
CA SER A 2 -13.18 0.17 -5.78
C SER A 2 -11.74 0.68 -5.88
N TYR A 3 -10.87 0.23 -4.99
CA TYR A 3 -9.44 0.52 -5.03
C TYR A 3 -8.71 -0.64 -5.70
N ASP A 4 -7.62 -0.37 -6.41
CA ASP A 4 -6.86 -1.40 -7.10
C ASP A 4 -5.85 -2.06 -6.17
N LEU A 5 -5.24 -1.30 -5.26
CA LEU A 5 -4.32 -1.83 -4.26
C LEU A 5 -4.50 -1.12 -2.91
N ALA A 6 -4.38 -1.88 -1.83
CA ALA A 6 -4.23 -1.37 -0.47
C ALA A 6 -2.85 -1.73 0.08
N ILE A 7 -2.18 -0.77 0.70
CA ILE A 7 -0.82 -0.89 1.18
C ILE A 7 -0.75 -0.47 2.63
N TRP A 8 -0.14 -1.30 3.46
CA TRP A 8 0.06 -1.01 4.88
C TRP A 8 1.25 -1.78 5.44
N LYS A 9 1.71 -1.41 6.62
CA LYS A 9 2.72 -2.18 7.34
C LYS A 9 2.05 -3.19 8.27
N ARG A 10 2.52 -4.43 8.21
CA ARG A 10 2.08 -5.52 9.09
C ARG A 10 2.64 -5.33 10.50
N SER A 11 1.78 -5.54 11.50
CA SER A 11 2.19 -5.72 12.91
C SER A 11 2.82 -7.09 13.16
N ASP A 12 3.78 -7.17 14.08
CA ASP A 12 4.38 -8.44 14.51
C ASP A 12 3.33 -9.43 15.07
N ARG A 13 2.18 -8.93 15.54
CA ARG A 13 1.08 -9.73 16.12
C ARG A 13 0.13 -10.29 15.07
N THR A 14 0.27 -9.88 13.81
CA THR A 14 -0.67 -10.17 12.75
C THR A 14 -0.70 -11.65 12.39
N LYS A 15 -1.91 -12.23 12.39
CA LYS A 15 -2.18 -13.56 11.83
C LYS A 15 -2.63 -13.42 10.37
N THR A 16 -2.36 -14.43 9.54
CA THR A 16 -2.77 -14.42 8.12
C THR A 16 -4.29 -14.24 7.94
N ALA A 17 -5.10 -14.73 8.88
CA ALA A 17 -6.55 -14.55 8.84
C ALA A 17 -6.98 -13.07 9.00
N MET A 18 -6.20 -12.27 9.73
CA MET A 18 -6.51 -10.85 10.04
C MET A 18 -6.19 -9.89 8.90
N LEU A 19 -5.69 -10.39 7.77
CA LEU A 19 -5.28 -9.53 6.65
C LEU A 19 -6.48 -8.96 5.90
N PHE A 20 -7.55 -9.73 5.77
CA PHE A 20 -8.80 -9.25 5.21
C PHE A 20 -9.46 -8.23 6.14
N GLU A 21 -9.41 -8.47 7.46
CA GLU A 21 -9.89 -7.51 8.48
C GLU A 21 -9.15 -6.16 8.39
N CYS A 22 -7.85 -6.16 8.07
CA CYS A 22 -7.10 -4.92 7.82
C CYS A 22 -7.64 -4.17 6.61
N TYR A 23 -7.92 -4.88 5.52
CA TYR A 23 -8.47 -4.25 4.32
C TYR A 23 -9.86 -3.68 4.57
N ASP A 24 -10.75 -4.42 5.24
CA ASP A 24 -12.09 -3.94 5.56
C ASP A 24 -12.02 -2.68 6.44
N ALA A 25 -11.15 -2.65 7.45
CA ALA A 25 -10.92 -1.47 8.27
C ALA A 25 -10.41 -0.27 7.46
N ILE A 26 -9.48 -0.49 6.51
CA ILE A 26 -8.95 0.55 5.62
C ILE A 26 -10.05 1.16 4.76
N ILE A 27 -10.97 0.33 4.25
CA ILE A 27 -12.10 0.79 3.42
C ILE A 27 -13.11 1.61 4.24
N GLU A 28 -13.21 1.35 5.54
CA GLU A 28 -13.96 2.15 6.51
C GLU A 28 -13.19 3.37 7.04
N GLU A 29 -12.07 3.73 6.39
CA GLU A 29 -11.18 4.83 6.79
C GLU A 29 -10.63 4.70 8.22
N ASN A 30 -10.39 3.46 8.65
CA ASN A 30 -9.90 3.12 9.99
C ASN A 30 -8.67 2.19 9.91
N SER A 31 -8.10 1.87 11.07
CA SER A 31 -6.99 0.94 11.23
C SER A 31 -7.39 -0.31 12.00
N HIS A 32 -6.60 -1.37 11.84
CA HIS A 32 -6.74 -2.62 12.59
C HIS A 32 -5.49 -2.89 13.43
N THR A 33 -5.63 -3.60 14.55
CA THR A 33 -4.52 -3.94 15.47
C THR A 33 -3.40 -4.79 14.83
N ALA A 34 -3.70 -5.36 13.66
CA ALA A 34 -2.76 -6.09 12.80
C ALA A 34 -1.96 -5.17 11.83
N MET A 35 -2.11 -3.86 11.96
CA MET A 35 -1.35 -2.84 11.25
C MET A 35 -0.29 -2.22 12.17
N GLU A 36 0.70 -1.58 11.56
CA GLU A 36 1.68 -0.74 12.23
C GLU A 36 1.89 0.56 11.44
N PHE A 37 2.44 1.57 12.10
CA PHE A 37 2.88 2.79 11.44
C PHE A 37 4.13 2.56 10.59
N PHE A 38 4.17 3.20 9.43
CA PHE A 38 5.36 3.31 8.58
C PHE A 38 5.57 4.76 8.13
N ASN A 39 6.80 5.04 7.67
CA ASN A 39 7.16 6.34 7.12
C ASN A 39 6.52 6.51 5.74
N GLU A 40 5.35 7.15 5.71
CA GLU A 40 4.59 7.40 4.48
C GLU A 40 5.40 8.23 3.47
N ASP A 41 6.11 9.26 3.95
CA ASP A 41 6.88 10.15 3.07
C ASP A 41 8.05 9.41 2.43
N GLU A 42 8.77 8.59 3.18
CA GLU A 42 9.87 7.79 2.63
C GLU A 42 9.36 6.79 1.58
N PHE A 43 8.22 6.14 1.84
CA PHE A 43 7.60 5.23 0.88
C PHE A 43 7.16 5.96 -0.39
N LEU A 44 6.45 7.09 -0.25
CA LEU A 44 5.93 7.82 -1.39
C LEU A 44 7.02 8.54 -2.18
N ASN A 45 8.09 9.01 -1.52
CA ASN A 45 9.24 9.61 -2.20
C ASN A 45 9.99 8.60 -3.06
N GLY A 46 9.94 7.29 -2.73
CA GLY A 46 10.50 6.22 -3.56
C GLY A 46 9.90 6.15 -4.96
N PHE A 47 8.71 6.71 -5.17
CA PHE A 47 8.05 6.77 -6.49
C PHE A 47 8.53 7.94 -7.35
N GLU A 48 9.22 8.94 -6.79
CA GLU A 48 9.53 10.17 -7.54
C GLU A 48 10.50 9.94 -8.70
N GLU A 49 11.44 9.00 -8.56
CA GLU A 49 12.40 8.64 -9.62
C GLU A 49 11.71 8.06 -10.85
N GLU A 50 10.64 7.29 -10.65
CA GLU A 50 9.97 6.53 -11.71
C GLU A 50 8.77 7.27 -12.29
N PHE A 51 8.03 8.00 -11.45
CA PHE A 51 6.74 8.58 -11.78
C PHE A 51 6.75 10.12 -11.77
N GLY A 52 7.89 10.73 -11.45
CA GLY A 52 8.05 12.17 -11.34
C GLY A 52 7.64 12.71 -9.97
N LYS A 53 7.74 14.03 -9.78
CA LYS A 53 7.58 14.66 -8.46
C LYS A 53 6.22 14.37 -7.82
N ARG A 54 6.21 14.15 -6.51
CA ARG A 54 4.99 13.93 -5.72
C ARG A 54 4.13 15.19 -5.70
N GLN A 55 2.83 14.98 -5.87
CA GLN A 55 1.77 15.97 -5.71
C GLN A 55 0.73 15.43 -4.73
N LYS A 56 -0.30 16.22 -4.41
CA LYS A 56 -1.41 15.76 -3.58
C LYS A 56 -2.24 14.71 -4.35
N GLY A 57 -1.99 13.44 -4.06
CA GLY A 57 -2.74 12.28 -4.56
C GLY A 57 -2.34 11.78 -5.95
N TYR A 58 -1.25 12.28 -6.53
CA TYR A 58 -0.68 11.81 -7.80
C TYR A 58 0.81 12.14 -7.91
N PHE A 59 1.47 11.65 -8.96
CA PHE A 59 2.87 11.93 -9.28
C PHE A 59 2.99 12.54 -10.69
N GLY A 60 3.93 13.47 -10.88
CA GLY A 60 4.18 14.15 -12.15
C GLY A 60 3.73 15.61 -12.17
N LYS A 61 3.61 16.17 -13.37
CA LYS A 61 3.20 17.57 -13.60
C LYS A 61 1.71 17.71 -13.91
N GLU A 62 1.13 16.73 -14.60
CA GLU A 62 -0.24 16.74 -15.11
C GLU A 62 -0.95 15.47 -14.65
N ILE A 63 -2.20 15.61 -14.22
CA ILE A 63 -2.98 14.48 -13.68
C ILE A 63 -3.48 13.53 -14.78
N ASP A 64 -3.67 14.05 -15.99
CA ASP A 64 -4.26 13.31 -17.12
C ASP A 64 -3.36 12.15 -17.59
N ASP A 65 -2.04 12.30 -17.44
CA ASP A 65 -1.04 11.28 -17.79
C ASP A 65 -0.60 10.44 -16.58
N CYS A 66 -1.30 10.54 -15.44
CA CYS A 66 -0.86 9.86 -14.24
C CYS A 66 -1.18 8.35 -14.30
N PRO A 67 -0.19 7.46 -14.08
CA PRO A 67 -0.41 6.03 -14.11
C PRO A 67 -1.26 5.52 -12.93
N PHE A 68 -1.34 6.31 -11.85
CA PHE A 68 -2.19 6.02 -10.70
C PHE A 68 -2.47 7.25 -9.85
N LEU A 69 -3.64 7.28 -9.22
CA LEU A 69 -3.93 8.18 -8.11
C LEU A 69 -3.72 7.44 -6.80
N PHE A 70 -3.44 8.18 -5.73
CA PHE A 70 -3.33 7.62 -4.39
C PHE A 70 -4.04 8.45 -3.35
N SER A 71 -4.48 7.80 -2.28
CA SER A 71 -4.94 8.44 -1.06
C SER A 71 -4.27 7.78 0.13
N THR A 72 -4.12 8.54 1.22
CA THR A 72 -3.50 8.04 2.44
C THR A 72 -4.46 8.24 3.60
N GLY A 73 -4.32 7.40 4.62
CA GLY A 73 -5.13 7.47 5.82
C GLY A 73 -4.35 7.00 7.03
N THR A 74 -4.79 7.44 8.20
CA THR A 74 -4.15 7.13 9.47
C THR A 74 -5.22 6.85 10.52
N GLY A 75 -5.08 5.75 11.24
CA GLY A 75 -5.93 5.38 12.36
C GLY A 75 -5.10 5.13 13.62
N GLU A 76 -5.74 4.59 14.65
CA GLU A 76 -5.13 4.36 15.96
C GLU A 76 -3.91 3.41 15.92
N PHE A 77 -3.96 2.36 15.09
CA PHE A 77 -2.97 1.29 15.07
C PHE A 77 -1.97 1.37 13.91
N GLY A 78 -2.22 2.23 12.92
CA GLY A 78 -1.33 2.38 11.78
C GLY A 78 -1.90 3.29 10.70
N ASN A 79 -1.08 3.52 9.69
CA ASN A 79 -1.43 4.24 8.47
C ASN A 79 -1.48 3.29 7.27
N TRP A 80 -2.08 3.77 6.19
CA TRP A 80 -2.26 3.03 4.94
C TRP A 80 -2.22 3.95 3.73
N VAL A 81 -1.96 3.35 2.57
CA VAL A 81 -2.08 4.00 1.26
C VAL A 81 -3.01 3.15 0.39
N LEU A 82 -3.94 3.83 -0.26
CA LEU A 82 -4.82 3.26 -1.28
C LEU A 82 -4.38 3.77 -2.64
N MET A 83 -4.33 2.88 -3.63
CA MET A 83 -3.94 3.19 -5.00
C MET A 83 -5.09 2.91 -5.96
N HIS A 84 -5.29 3.82 -6.90
CA HIS A 84 -6.18 3.67 -8.05
C HIS A 84 -5.34 3.69 -9.32
N LEU A 85 -5.28 2.58 -10.02
CA LEU A 85 -4.43 2.41 -11.18
C LEU A 85 -5.18 2.75 -12.45
N ASN A 86 -4.51 3.37 -13.41
CA ASN A 86 -5.04 3.54 -14.75
C ASN A 86 -5.15 2.16 -15.43
N SER A 87 -6.35 1.81 -15.91
CA SER A 87 -6.64 0.51 -16.52
C SER A 87 -5.73 0.16 -17.69
N SER A 88 -5.30 1.16 -18.47
CA SER A 88 -4.41 0.99 -19.62
C SER A 88 -3.00 0.52 -19.25
N THR A 89 -2.53 0.81 -18.03
CA THR A 89 -1.18 0.49 -17.55
C THR A 89 -1.18 -0.39 -16.30
N GLN A 90 -2.35 -0.82 -15.84
CA GLN A 90 -2.60 -1.46 -14.54
C GLN A 90 -1.59 -2.58 -14.21
N GLN A 91 -1.33 -3.49 -15.14
CA GLN A 91 -0.42 -4.62 -14.90
C GLN A 91 1.04 -4.19 -14.70
N ILE A 92 1.52 -3.22 -15.47
CA ILE A 92 2.91 -2.73 -15.37
C ILE A 92 3.04 -1.90 -14.08
N THR A 93 2.09 -1.00 -13.84
CA THR A 93 2.09 -0.10 -12.69
C THR A 93 1.96 -0.88 -11.38
N SER A 94 1.05 -1.85 -11.29
CA SER A 94 0.91 -2.71 -10.10
C SER A 94 2.20 -3.45 -9.75
N ASN A 95 2.89 -4.03 -10.73
CA ASN A 95 4.15 -4.74 -10.49
C ASN A 95 5.23 -3.80 -9.90
N LYS A 96 5.31 -2.55 -10.39
CA LYS A 96 6.25 -1.55 -9.86
C LYS A 96 5.89 -1.13 -8.43
N ILE A 97 4.60 -0.88 -8.16
CA ILE A 97 4.11 -0.53 -6.82
C ILE A 97 4.36 -1.67 -5.83
N ILE A 98 4.08 -2.91 -6.21
CA ILE A 98 4.36 -4.09 -5.38
C ILE A 98 5.86 -4.16 -5.07
N ALA A 99 6.72 -4.04 -6.07
CA ALA A 99 8.17 -4.07 -5.86
C ALA A 99 8.64 -2.96 -4.90
N MET A 100 8.10 -1.75 -5.02
CA MET A 100 8.42 -0.64 -4.13
C MET A 100 7.95 -0.91 -2.70
N ALA A 101 6.68 -1.28 -2.51
CA ALA A 101 6.13 -1.58 -1.20
C ALA A 101 6.94 -2.66 -0.46
N LEU A 102 7.34 -3.71 -1.16
CA LEU A 102 8.15 -4.79 -0.59
C LEU A 102 9.56 -4.32 -0.16
N LYS A 103 10.18 -3.36 -0.86
CA LYS A 103 11.47 -2.78 -0.45
C LYS A 103 11.37 -2.04 0.88
N HIS A 104 10.22 -1.40 1.15
CA HIS A 104 9.94 -0.71 2.41
C HIS A 104 9.36 -1.64 3.50
N GLY A 105 9.33 -2.96 3.27
CA GLY A 105 8.78 -3.93 4.22
C GLY A 105 7.27 -3.81 4.41
N LEU A 106 6.56 -3.25 3.43
CA LEU A 106 5.11 -3.08 3.45
C LEU A 106 4.42 -4.29 2.82
N MET A 107 3.15 -4.44 3.16
CA MET A 107 2.26 -5.37 2.49
C MET A 107 1.45 -4.69 1.40
N VAL A 108 1.05 -5.48 0.42
CA VAL A 108 0.12 -5.04 -0.64
C VAL A 108 -1.00 -6.06 -0.73
N TYR A 109 -2.24 -5.59 -0.77
CA TYR A 109 -3.42 -6.39 -1.09
C TYR A 109 -4.06 -5.90 -2.38
N ASP A 110 -4.33 -6.85 -3.28
CA ASP A 110 -5.12 -6.65 -4.49
C ASP A 110 -6.49 -7.32 -4.28
N PRO A 111 -7.57 -6.55 -4.10
CA PRO A 111 -8.91 -7.09 -3.86
C PRO A 111 -9.50 -7.79 -5.10
N GLN A 112 -9.06 -7.45 -6.31
CA GLN A 112 -9.55 -8.05 -7.56
C GLN A 112 -9.00 -9.47 -7.71
N ARG A 113 -7.72 -9.65 -7.39
CA ARG A 113 -7.04 -10.96 -7.42
C ARG A 113 -7.16 -11.74 -6.12
N LYS A 114 -7.66 -11.11 -5.05
CA LYS A 114 -7.65 -11.63 -3.68
C LYS A 114 -6.24 -12.10 -3.27
N ALA A 115 -5.23 -11.33 -3.66
CA ALA A 115 -3.84 -11.68 -3.50
C ALA A 115 -3.14 -10.72 -2.53
N VAL A 116 -2.23 -11.26 -1.71
CA VAL A 116 -1.43 -10.49 -0.74
C VAL A 116 0.06 -10.71 -1.01
N TRP A 117 0.82 -9.63 -1.06
CA TRP A 117 2.29 -9.61 -1.07
C TRP A 117 2.82 -9.03 0.24
N GLY A 118 4.06 -9.37 0.59
CA GLY A 118 4.70 -8.87 1.81
C GLY A 118 4.31 -9.63 3.09
N ASN A 119 3.44 -10.63 3.01
CA ASN A 119 3.02 -11.46 4.15
C ASN A 119 4.05 -12.53 4.58
N LYS A 120 5.36 -12.36 4.30
CA LYS A 120 6.37 -13.25 4.87
C LYS A 120 6.41 -13.02 6.38
N ARG A 121 6.37 -14.09 7.18
CA ARG A 121 6.57 -13.97 8.62
C ARG A 121 7.99 -13.44 8.88
N PRO A 122 8.18 -12.49 9.81
CA PRO A 122 9.51 -12.12 10.26
C PRO A 122 10.28 -13.38 10.68
N VAL A 123 11.55 -13.47 10.30
CA VAL A 123 12.40 -14.58 10.75
C VAL A 123 12.44 -14.52 12.27
N LYS A 124 12.10 -15.64 12.92
CA LYS A 124 12.12 -15.74 14.39
C LYS A 124 13.53 -15.36 14.85
N LYS A 125 13.69 -14.23 15.53
CA LYS A 125 14.98 -13.87 16.14
C LYS A 125 15.26 -14.93 17.21
N ILE A 126 16.22 -15.81 16.93
CA ILE A 126 16.81 -16.66 17.96
C ILE A 126 17.60 -15.69 18.84
N SER A 127 17.11 -15.48 20.06
CA SER A 127 17.82 -14.74 21.10
C SER A 127 18.72 -15.69 21.86
#